data_AF-A0A930REN1-F1
#
_entry.id   AF-A0A930REN1-F1
#
_cell.length_a   1.000
_cell.length_b   1.000
_cell.length_c   1.000
_cell.angle_alpha   90.00
_cell.angle_beta   90.00
_cell.angle_gamma   90.00
#
_symmetry.space_group_name_H-M   'P 1'
#
loop_
_entity.id
_entity.type
_entity.pdbx_description
1 polymer ?
#
loop_
_entity_poly.entity_id
_entity_poly.type
_entity_poly.pdbx_seq_one_letter_code
_entity_poly.pdbx_strand_id
1 'polypeptide(L)'
;NPEGIALIKENAARFSTRNLTVVEGAAPAALDGLPPLDVALIGGSGRRLPEILDIIGTRMHSGGRIVANAITMQTVAACLDYFHAHAELYTYEAIQVQISRLERVGPYDMAKALNPIYIITAQRK
;
A
#
# COMPACT_ATOMS: atom_id res chain seq x y z
N ASN A 1 5.41 0.30 -15.46
CA ASN A 1 6.42 -0.68 -15.03
C ASN A 1 6.10 -2.02 -15.69
N PRO A 2 6.57 -2.27 -16.93
CA PRO A 2 6.26 -3.49 -17.67
C PRO A 2 6.78 -4.76 -17.00
N GLU A 3 7.95 -4.69 -16.37
CA GLU A 3 8.56 -5.80 -15.64
C GLU A 3 7.70 -6.22 -14.43
N GLY A 4 7.23 -5.24 -13.65
CA GLY A 4 6.33 -5.51 -12.53
C GLY A 4 5.01 -6.16 -12.95
N ILE A 5 4.45 -5.75 -14.10
CA ILE A 5 3.24 -6.36 -14.67
C ILE A 5 3.50 -7.82 -15.06
N ALA A 6 4.63 -8.10 -15.71
CA ALA A 6 5.02 -9.45 -16.10
C ALA A 6 5.19 -10.36 -14.87
N LEU A 7 5.86 -9.87 -13.82
CA LEU A 7 6.04 -10.59 -12.56
C LEU A 7 4.72 -10.89 -11.84
N ILE A 8 3.74 -9.98 -11.88
CA ILE A 8 2.40 -10.25 -11.31
C ILE A 8 1.74 -11.41 -12.06
N LYS A 9 1.79 -11.39 -13.41
CA LYS A 9 1.21 -12.45 -14.25
C LYS A 9 1.89 -13.81 -14.00
N GLU A 10 3.22 -13.83 -13.90
CA GLU A 10 3.98 -15.04 -13.60
C GLU A 10 3.63 -15.60 -12.21
N ASN A 11 3.58 -14.75 -11.18
CA ASN A 11 3.23 -15.18 -9.83
C ASN A 11 1.77 -15.67 -9.74
N ALA A 12 0.82 -15.01 -10.41
CA ALA A 12 -0.56 -15.46 -10.46
C ALA A 12 -0.67 -16.87 -11.07
N ALA A 13 0.08 -17.16 -12.14
CA ALA A 13 0.14 -18.49 -12.73
C ALA A 13 0.78 -19.51 -11.77
N ARG A 14 1.93 -19.17 -11.17
CA ARG A 14 2.66 -20.02 -10.22
C ARG A 14 1.82 -20.41 -9.00
N PHE A 15 1.04 -19.48 -8.47
CA PHE A 15 0.19 -19.69 -7.29
C PHE A 15 -1.27 -20.06 -7.64
N SER A 16 -1.58 -20.30 -8.91
CA SER A 16 -2.93 -20.64 -9.39
C SER A 16 -4.00 -19.64 -8.94
N THR A 17 -3.66 -18.36 -8.85
CA THR A 17 -4.57 -17.28 -8.43
C THR A 17 -5.49 -16.90 -9.58
N ARG A 18 -6.77 -17.27 -9.49
CA ARG A 18 -7.76 -17.08 -10.58
C ARG A 18 -8.60 -15.81 -10.46
N ASN A 19 -8.60 -15.17 -9.30
CA ASN A 19 -9.39 -13.98 -8.98
C ASN A 19 -8.55 -12.69 -9.01
N LEU A 20 -7.54 -12.64 -9.88
CA LEU A 20 -6.63 -11.50 -10.02
C LEU A 20 -6.74 -10.90 -11.41
N THR A 21 -6.98 -9.59 -11.45
CA THR A 21 -6.99 -8.79 -12.68
C THR A 21 -5.84 -7.80 -12.64
N VAL A 22 -4.97 -7.84 -13.64
CA VAL A 22 -3.88 -6.87 -13.78
C VAL A 22 -4.37 -5.68 -14.59
N VAL A 23 -4.37 -4.50 -13.97
CA VAL A 23 -4.72 -3.24 -14.64
C VAL A 23 -3.42 -2.53 -15.01
N GLU A 24 -3.13 -2.44 -16.30
CA GLU A 24 -1.95 -1.77 -16.81
C GLU A 24 -2.21 -0.26 -16.94
N GLY A 25 -1.46 0.54 -16.17
CA GLY A 25 -1.55 1.99 -16.22
C GLY A 25 -0.94 2.63 -14.98
N ALA A 26 -1.13 3.94 -14.84
CA ALA A 26 -0.64 4.70 -13.71
C ALA A 26 -1.81 5.27 -12.91
N ALA A 27 -1.86 4.99 -11.61
CA ALA A 27 -2.75 5.70 -10.69
C ALA A 27 -2.34 7.18 -10.62
N PRO A 28 -3.27 8.16 -10.57
CA PRO A 28 -4.70 7.97 -10.33
C PRO A 28 -5.52 7.53 -11.56
N ALA A 29 -5.10 7.85 -12.79
CA ALA A 29 -5.91 7.61 -14.00
C ALA A 29 -6.35 6.16 -14.20
N ALA A 30 -5.48 5.18 -13.90
CA ALA A 30 -5.79 3.75 -14.03
C ALA A 30 -6.80 3.24 -12.99
N LEU A 31 -7.18 4.05 -11.99
CA LEU A 31 -8.21 3.71 -11.01
C LEU A 31 -9.61 4.09 -11.52
N ASP A 32 -9.71 4.79 -12.64
CA ASP A 32 -11.00 5.15 -13.20
C ASP A 32 -11.74 3.91 -13.74
N GLY A 33 -13.07 3.92 -13.61
CA GLY A 33 -13.94 2.81 -13.99
C GLY A 33 -13.84 1.54 -13.12
N LEU A 34 -12.93 1.47 -12.15
CA LEU A 34 -12.84 0.31 -11.24
C LEU A 34 -14.10 0.16 -10.37
N PRO A 35 -14.48 -1.08 -10.00
CA PRO A 35 -15.63 -1.29 -9.13
C PRO A 35 -15.42 -0.63 -7.76
N PRO A 36 -16.50 -0.47 -6.98
CA PRO A 36 -16.40 -0.08 -5.58
C PRO A 36 -15.39 -0.94 -4.79
N LEU A 37 -14.77 -0.34 -3.79
CA LEU A 37 -13.67 -0.94 -3.04
C LEU A 37 -14.09 -1.22 -1.60
N ASP A 38 -13.81 -2.43 -1.12
CA ASP A 38 -13.85 -2.74 0.32
C ASP A 38 -12.51 -2.44 1.00
N VAL A 39 -11.41 -2.68 0.27
CA VAL A 39 -10.05 -2.52 0.76
C VAL A 39 -9.15 -2.00 -0.36
N ALA A 40 -8.28 -1.04 -0.03
CA ALA A 40 -7.22 -0.55 -0.91
C ALA A 40 -5.85 -0.68 -0.24
N LEU A 41 -4.89 -1.31 -0.93
CA LEU A 41 -3.49 -1.41 -0.47
C LEU A 41 -2.60 -0.54 -1.37
N ILE A 42 -1.87 0.39 -0.78
CA ILE A 42 -0.97 1.32 -1.47
C ILE A 42 0.47 0.94 -1.14
N GLY A 43 1.14 0.28 -2.09
CA GLY A 43 2.58 -0.03 -1.99
C GLY A 43 3.50 1.05 -2.59
N GLY A 44 2.98 1.89 -3.48
CA GLY A 44 3.74 2.97 -4.10
C GLY A 44 2.83 3.98 -4.80
N SER A 45 3.04 5.27 -4.53
CA SER A 45 2.16 6.36 -4.98
C SER A 45 2.74 7.19 -6.13
N GLY A 46 4.01 7.01 -6.48
CA GLY A 46 4.67 7.80 -7.53
C GLY A 46 4.65 9.32 -7.26
N ARG A 47 4.60 9.73 -5.97
CA ARG A 47 4.42 11.13 -5.51
C ARG A 47 3.02 11.73 -5.74
N ARG A 48 2.04 10.92 -6.14
CA ARG A 48 0.64 11.31 -6.38
C ARG A 48 -0.30 10.77 -5.32
N LEU A 49 0.18 10.64 -4.08
CA LEU A 49 -0.57 9.98 -3.00
C LEU A 49 -1.93 10.68 -2.74
N PRO A 50 -2.02 12.01 -2.61
CA PRO A 50 -3.31 12.67 -2.37
C PRO A 50 -4.32 12.39 -3.47
N GLU A 51 -3.95 12.54 -4.75
CA GLU A 51 -4.85 12.28 -5.88
C GLU A 51 -5.31 10.82 -5.95
N ILE A 52 -4.45 9.88 -5.55
CA ILE A 52 -4.79 8.46 -5.45
C ILE A 52 -5.80 8.23 -4.33
N LEU A 53 -5.57 8.83 -3.16
CA LEU A 53 -6.47 8.72 -2.01
C LEU A 53 -7.84 9.36 -2.29
N ASP A 54 -7.90 10.44 -3.06
CA ASP A 54 -9.16 11.06 -3.49
C ASP A 54 -10.01 10.09 -4.31
N ILE A 55 -9.43 9.47 -5.35
CA ILE A 55 -10.17 8.50 -6.17
C ILE A 55 -10.58 7.29 -5.34
N ILE A 56 -9.68 6.74 -4.53
CA ILE A 56 -9.99 5.62 -3.64
C ILE A 56 -11.16 6.00 -2.72
N GLY A 57 -11.12 7.20 -2.14
CA GLY A 57 -12.17 7.72 -1.27
C GLY A 57 -13.52 7.81 -1.95
N THR A 58 -13.59 8.22 -3.23
CA THR A 58 -14.87 8.23 -3.95
C THR A 58 -15.46 6.84 -4.19
N ARG A 59 -14.61 5.80 -4.27
CA ARG A 59 -15.01 4.42 -4.60
C ARG A 59 -15.14 3.47 -3.41
N MET A 60 -14.56 3.82 -2.26
CA MET A 60 -14.53 2.97 -1.06
C MET A 60 -15.93 2.85 -0.44
N HIS A 61 -16.33 1.69 0.07
CA HIS A 61 -17.57 1.63 0.87
C HIS A 61 -17.38 2.26 2.26
N SER A 62 -18.49 2.68 2.90
CA SER A 62 -18.46 3.02 4.33
C SER A 62 -18.02 1.78 5.12
N GLY A 63 -17.14 1.95 6.09
CA GLY A 63 -16.45 0.87 6.79
C GLY A 63 -15.27 0.26 6.04
N GLY A 64 -15.03 0.63 4.78
CA GLY A 64 -13.91 0.15 3.97
C GLY A 64 -12.55 0.64 4.48
N ARG A 65 -11.46 0.00 4.05
CA ARG A 65 -10.11 0.22 4.61
C ARG A 65 -9.07 0.60 3.57
N ILE A 66 -8.23 1.57 3.91
CA ILE A 66 -7.05 1.95 3.15
C ILE A 66 -5.82 1.56 3.97
N VAL A 67 -4.88 0.84 3.38
CA VAL A 67 -3.59 0.49 4.00
C VAL A 67 -2.47 1.03 3.13
N ALA A 68 -1.65 1.92 3.67
CA ALA A 68 -0.50 2.50 2.98
C ALA A 68 0.79 2.07 3.66
N ASN A 69 1.67 1.45 2.88
CA ASN A 69 3.01 1.07 3.31
C ASN A 69 3.99 2.17 2.90
N ALA A 70 4.64 2.79 3.89
CA ALA A 70 5.53 3.92 3.70
C ALA A 70 6.93 3.62 4.23
N ILE A 71 7.94 3.82 3.39
CA ILE A 71 9.37 3.72 3.79
C ILE A 71 9.94 5.13 4.02
N THR A 72 9.52 6.11 3.24
CA THR A 72 10.04 7.48 3.32
C THR A 72 9.18 8.34 4.25
N MET A 73 9.82 9.22 5.02
CA MET A 73 9.11 10.14 5.90
C MET A 73 8.21 11.11 5.12
N GLN A 74 8.54 11.42 3.86
CA GLN A 74 7.68 12.21 2.98
C GLN A 74 6.36 11.48 2.68
N THR A 75 6.40 10.15 2.51
CA THR A 75 5.17 9.36 2.28
C THR A 75 4.36 9.25 3.56
N VAL A 76 5.03 9.06 4.71
CA VAL A 76 4.37 9.09 6.03
C VAL A 76 3.66 10.43 6.23
N ALA A 77 4.38 11.54 6.10
CA ALA A 77 3.83 12.89 6.24
C ALA A 77 2.64 13.11 5.31
N ALA A 78 2.76 12.77 4.02
CA ALA A 78 1.67 12.92 3.06
C ALA A 78 0.42 12.08 3.43
N CYS A 79 0.59 10.86 3.97
CA CYS A 79 -0.54 10.08 4.50
C CYS A 79 -1.21 10.79 5.69
N LEU A 80 -0.40 11.22 6.67
CA LEU A 80 -0.91 11.86 7.88
C LEU A 80 -1.62 13.17 7.57
N ASP A 81 -1.01 14.03 6.75
CA ASP A 81 -1.59 15.30 6.32
C ASP A 81 -2.92 15.09 5.60
N TYR A 82 -2.99 14.09 4.71
CA TYR A 82 -4.23 13.75 4.01
C TYR A 82 -5.34 13.33 4.99
N PHE A 83 -5.05 12.40 5.92
CA PHE A 83 -6.07 11.92 6.86
C PHE A 83 -6.42 12.95 7.94
N HIS A 84 -5.52 13.87 8.28
CA HIS A 84 -5.85 15.03 9.11
C HIS A 84 -6.82 15.97 8.41
N ALA A 85 -6.59 16.26 7.12
CA ALA A 85 -7.43 17.14 6.33
C ALA A 85 -8.84 16.55 6.06
N HIS A 86 -8.99 15.24 6.17
CA HIS A 86 -10.25 14.50 5.94
C HIS A 86 -10.71 13.73 7.19
N ALA A 87 -10.45 14.29 8.38
CA ALA A 87 -10.74 13.64 9.65
C ALA A 87 -12.26 13.40 9.88
N GLU A 88 -13.13 14.09 9.15
CA GLU A 88 -14.58 13.87 9.13
C GLU A 88 -14.98 12.61 8.34
N LEU A 89 -14.14 12.17 7.38
CA LEU A 89 -14.40 11.01 6.53
C LEU A 89 -13.68 9.74 7.00
N TYR A 90 -12.57 9.89 7.73
CA TYR A 90 -11.72 8.76 8.11
C TYR A 90 -11.36 8.76 9.60
N THR A 91 -11.13 7.57 10.13
CA THR A 91 -10.25 7.34 11.28
C THR A 91 -8.97 6.68 10.78
N TYR A 92 -7.84 6.90 11.45
CA TYR A 92 -6.60 6.24 11.04
C TYR A 92 -5.70 5.92 12.24
N GLU A 93 -4.83 4.94 12.03
CA GLU A 93 -3.70 4.61 12.90
C GLU A 93 -2.44 4.42 12.07
N ALA A 94 -1.28 4.58 12.70
CA ALA A 94 0.00 4.32 12.08
C ALA A 94 0.90 3.54 13.05
N ILE A 95 1.52 2.48 12.56
CA ILE A 95 2.51 1.70 13.30
C ILE A 95 3.83 1.65 12.53
N GLN A 96 4.94 1.54 13.26
CA GLN A 96 6.23 1.21 12.67
C GLN A 96 6.54 -0.25 12.93
N VAL A 97 6.99 -0.96 11.90
CA VAL A 97 7.48 -2.33 12.00
C VAL A 97 8.97 -2.36 11.69
N GLN A 98 9.77 -2.93 12.59
CA GLN A 98 11.20 -3.15 12.40
C GLN A 98 11.53 -4.62 12.68
N ILE A 99 12.23 -5.25 11.75
CA ILE A 99 12.52 -6.68 11.78
C ILE A 99 14.03 -6.87 11.63
N SER A 100 14.61 -7.69 12.52
CA SER A 100 15.97 -8.19 12.40
C SER A 100 15.94 -9.70 12.21
N ARG A 101 16.54 -10.19 11.12
CA ARG A 101 16.65 -11.63 10.83
C ARG A 101 18.04 -12.12 11.21
N LEU A 102 18.12 -13.30 11.81
CA LEU A 102 19.41 -13.95 12.05
C LEU A 102 19.85 -14.66 10.76
N GLU A 103 21.05 -14.33 10.27
CA GLU A 103 21.72 -15.03 9.19
C GLU A 103 23.01 -15.66 9.74
N ARG A 104 23.24 -16.94 9.45
CA ARG A 104 24.43 -17.64 9.92
C ARG A 104 25.66 -17.19 9.12
N VAL A 105 26.67 -16.68 9.82
CA VAL A 105 27.97 -16.24 9.27
C VAL A 105 29.07 -17.03 9.97
N GLY A 106 29.59 -18.06 9.29
CA GLY A 106 30.51 -19.01 9.89
C GLY A 106 29.85 -19.76 11.06
N PRO A 107 30.43 -19.75 12.28
CA PRO A 107 29.84 -20.42 13.44
C PRO A 107 28.82 -19.58 14.21
N TYR A 108 28.58 -18.31 13.82
CA TYR A 108 27.73 -17.37 14.56
C TYR A 108 26.43 -17.05 13.84
N ASP A 109 25.40 -16.66 14.59
CA ASP A 109 24.17 -16.06 14.07
C ASP A 109 24.25 -14.53 14.16
N MET A 110 24.26 -13.86 13.01
CA MET A 110 24.39 -12.42 12.92
C MET A 110 23.03 -11.78 12.66
N ALA A 111 22.67 -10.78 13.46
CA ALA A 111 21.46 -10.00 13.24
C ALA A 111 21.61 -9.08 12.02
N LYS A 112 20.73 -9.25 11.04
CA LYS A 112 20.59 -8.39 9.87
C LYS A 112 19.26 -7.66 9.93
N ALA A 113 19.33 -6.38 10.27
CA ALA A 113 18.17 -5.50 10.31
C ALA A 113 17.65 -5.22 8.90
N LEU A 114 16.33 -5.24 8.74
CA LEU A 114 15.64 -4.71 7.58
C LEU A 114 15.31 -3.24 7.80
N ASN A 115 15.19 -2.48 6.71
CA ASN A 115 14.71 -1.11 6.78
C ASN A 115 13.32 -1.09 7.46
N PRO A 116 13.07 -0.14 8.38
CA PRO A 116 11.77 -0.01 9.00
C PRO A 116 10.72 0.37 7.96
N ILE A 117 9.49 -0.08 8.18
CA ILE A 117 8.33 0.29 7.39
C ILE A 117 7.25 0.84 8.29
N TYR A 118 6.59 1.91 7.86
CA TYR A 118 5.39 2.41 8.49
C TYR A 118 4.17 1.83 7.76
N ILE A 119 3.24 1.31 8.53
CA ILE A 119 1.95 0.81 8.05
C ILE A 119 0.90 1.77 8.58
N ILE A 120 0.28 2.52 7.68
CA ILE A 120 -0.81 3.45 8.00
C ILE A 120 -2.11 2.80 7.55
N THR A 121 -3.03 2.60 8.49
CA THR A 121 -4.35 2.03 8.23
C THR A 121 -5.41 3.10 8.49
N ALA A 122 -6.23 3.40 7.49
CA ALA A 122 -7.38 4.28 7.62
C ALA A 122 -8.68 3.50 7.35
N GLN A 123 -9.72 3.80 8.12
CA GLN A 123 -11.06 3.27 7.92
C GLN A 123 -12.00 4.40 7.50
N ARG A 124 -12.79 4.15 6.45
CA ARG A 124 -13.84 5.08 6.01
C ARG A 124 -15.01 5.01 6.98
N LYS A 125 -15.47 6.17 7.45
CA LYS A 125 -16.62 6.30 8.36
C LYS A 125 -17.95 5.98 7.67
#